data_AF-A0A0B0D4G3-F1
#
_entry.id   AF-A0A0B0D4G3-F1
#
_cell.length_a   1.000
_cell.length_b   1.000
_cell.length_c   1.000
_cell.angle_alpha   90.00
_cell.angle_beta   90.00
_cell.angle_gamma   90.00
#
_symmetry.space_group_name_H-M   'P 1'
#
loop_
_entity.id
_entity.type
_entity.pdbx_description
1 polymer ?
#
loop_
_entity_poly.entity_id
_entity_poly.type
_entity_poly.pdbx_seq_one_letter_code
_entity_poly.pdbx_strand_id
1 'polypeptide(L)'
;MWSNLLIGLLIPGVIIGYLFRKKPALVILMYPLGVAIGFVGSDWGFELFWKVSPTYENNSSISAFPYKIGYFPLLTSLFGYIRTKEIIKTPLLIFLFTISTTFLEFLAVWSGKIHYFNGWNIFLTFFIYLAGFIGAFFYIKMLKKYKILV
;
A
#
# COMPACT_ATOMS: atom_id res chain seq x y z
N MET A 1 14.13 7.89 -10.12
CA MET A 1 14.50 7.07 -8.95
C MET A 1 14.46 7.87 -7.64
N TRP A 2 15.15 9.02 -7.53
CA TRP A 2 15.15 9.84 -6.31
C TRP A 2 13.75 10.21 -5.78
N SER A 3 12.82 10.61 -6.65
CA SER A 3 11.42 10.85 -6.28
C SER A 3 10.75 9.63 -5.62
N ASN A 4 11.06 8.43 -6.11
CA ASN A 4 10.47 7.18 -5.65
C ASN A 4 11.06 6.81 -4.28
N LEU A 5 12.35 7.05 -4.06
CA LEU A 5 12.97 6.90 -2.75
C LEU A 5 12.38 7.89 -1.74
N LEU A 6 12.22 9.16 -2.10
CA LEU A 6 11.68 10.18 -1.21
C LEU A 6 10.22 9.91 -0.84
N ILE A 7 9.36 9.73 -1.84
CA ILE A 7 7.90 9.60 -1.66
C ILE A 7 7.52 8.17 -1.26
N GLY A 8 8.18 7.18 -1.84
CA GLY A 8 7.86 5.76 -1.65
C GLY A 8 8.50 5.17 -0.39
N LEU A 9 9.65 5.68 0.07
CA LEU A 9 10.38 5.09 1.19
C LEU A 9 10.65 6.07 2.36
N LEU A 10 11.29 7.20 2.11
CA LEU A 10 11.78 8.08 3.19
C LEU A 10 10.64 8.77 3.96
N ILE A 11 9.73 9.44 3.26
CA ILE A 11 8.56 10.08 3.89
C ILE A 11 7.70 9.02 4.60
N PRO A 12 7.33 7.89 3.96
CA PRO A 12 6.62 6.82 4.66
C PRO A 12 7.37 6.26 5.86
N GLY A 13 8.69 6.09 5.76
CA GLY A 13 9.54 5.57 6.83
C GLY A 13 9.53 6.45 8.07
N VAL A 14 9.55 7.78 7.92
CA VAL A 14 9.43 8.71 9.05
C VAL A 14 8.07 8.55 9.75
N ILE A 15 6.98 8.46 8.98
CA ILE A 15 5.62 8.29 9.53
C ILE A 15 5.47 6.92 10.20
N ILE A 16 6.00 5.86 9.59
CA ILE A 16 6.05 4.51 10.18
C ILE A 16 6.84 4.54 11.49
N GLY A 17 8.00 5.21 11.54
CA GLY A 17 8.79 5.37 12.75
C GLY A 17 8.03 6.10 13.86
N TYR A 18 7.26 7.12 13.52
CA TYR A 18 6.36 7.79 14.46
C TYR A 18 5.25 6.86 14.98
N LEU A 19 4.60 6.09 14.10
CA LEU A 19 3.59 5.10 14.49
C LEU A 19 4.18 3.99 15.35
N PHE A 20 5.40 3.54 15.06
CA PHE A 20 6.11 2.51 15.79
C PHE A 20 6.34 2.92 17.25
N ARG A 21 6.72 4.17 17.50
CA ARG A 21 6.83 4.71 18.88
C ARG A 21 5.52 4.68 19.65
N LYS A 22 4.36 4.76 18.98
CA LYS A 22 3.04 4.75 19.63
C LYS A 22 2.45 3.35 19.80
N LYS A 23 2.58 2.49 18.80
CA LYS A 23 1.97 1.15 18.74
C LYS A 23 2.94 0.17 18.03
N PRO A 24 4.05 -0.23 18.67
CA PRO A 24 5.09 -1.03 18.03
C PRO A 24 4.58 -2.39 17.56
N ALA A 25 3.82 -3.11 18.41
CA ALA A 25 3.27 -4.43 18.07
C ALA A 25 2.40 -4.40 16.81
N LEU A 26 1.58 -3.36 16.66
CA LEU A 26 0.76 -3.17 15.46
C LEU A 26 1.64 -2.99 14.22
N VAL A 27 2.64 -2.10 14.28
CA VAL A 27 3.52 -1.82 13.13
C VAL A 27 4.33 -3.07 12.75
N ILE A 28 4.84 -3.83 13.73
CA ILE A 28 5.57 -5.08 13.49
C ILE A 28 4.72 -6.09 12.70
N LEU A 29 3.42 -6.16 12.98
CA LEU A 29 2.51 -7.10 12.30
C LEU A 29 2.03 -6.55 10.94
N MET A 30 1.74 -5.25 10.86
CA MET A 30 1.15 -4.65 9.66
C MET A 30 2.20 -4.31 8.58
N TYR A 31 3.45 -4.04 8.97
CA TYR A 31 4.53 -3.75 8.03
C TYR A 31 4.79 -4.89 7.04
N PRO A 32 5.06 -6.15 7.47
CA PRO A 32 5.30 -7.26 6.54
C PRO A 32 4.05 -7.58 5.69
N LEU A 33 2.84 -7.40 6.24
CA LEU A 33 1.61 -7.50 5.45
C LEU A 33 1.60 -6.46 4.33
N GLY A 34 1.96 -5.21 4.62
CA GLY A 34 2.01 -4.14 3.60
C GLY A 34 3.05 -4.43 2.53
N VAL A 35 4.22 -4.94 2.91
CA VAL A 35 5.22 -5.42 1.95
C VAL A 35 4.62 -6.51 1.06
N ALA A 36 4.02 -7.55 1.66
CA ALA A 36 3.42 -8.65 0.92
C ALA A 36 2.34 -8.18 -0.06
N ILE A 37 1.43 -7.28 0.37
CA ILE A 37 0.40 -6.69 -0.50
C ILE A 37 1.05 -5.86 -1.62
N GLY A 38 2.09 -5.09 -1.33
CA GLY A 38 2.81 -4.31 -2.34
C GLY A 38 3.44 -5.19 -3.42
N PHE A 39 4.07 -6.31 -3.04
CA PHE A 39 4.63 -7.27 -3.98
C PHE A 39 3.53 -8.02 -4.75
N VAL A 40 2.60 -8.68 -4.05
CA VAL A 40 1.51 -9.47 -4.66
C VAL A 40 0.60 -8.62 -5.52
N GLY A 41 0.32 -7.38 -5.13
CA GLY A 41 -0.56 -6.48 -5.87
C GLY A 41 0.07 -5.90 -7.14
N SER A 42 1.40 -5.79 -7.20
CA SER A 42 2.08 -5.10 -8.31
C SER A 42 2.90 -6.00 -9.24
N ASP A 43 3.51 -7.09 -8.75
CA ASP A 43 4.50 -7.83 -9.54
C ASP A 43 3.92 -8.69 -10.65
N TRP A 44 2.71 -9.22 -10.46
CA TRP A 44 2.05 -10.00 -11.50
C TRP A 44 1.69 -9.19 -12.74
N GLY A 45 1.59 -7.86 -12.62
CA GLY A 45 1.19 -6.99 -13.72
C GLY A 45 2.29 -6.06 -14.24
N PHE A 46 3.49 -6.05 -13.64
CA PHE A 46 4.62 -5.39 -14.29
C PHE A 46 4.93 -6.02 -15.64
N GLU A 47 5.35 -5.19 -16.61
CA GLU A 47 5.55 -5.55 -18.03
C GLU A 47 4.29 -5.93 -18.80
N LEU A 48 3.25 -6.46 -18.15
CA LEU A 48 1.99 -6.84 -18.78
C LEU A 48 0.98 -5.70 -18.81
N PHE A 49 0.81 -4.96 -17.73
CA PHE A 49 -0.28 -4.00 -17.58
C PHE A 49 0.21 -2.62 -17.19
N TRP A 50 1.33 -2.52 -16.47
CA TRP A 50 1.88 -1.23 -16.07
C TRP A 50 3.40 -1.23 -15.92
N LYS A 51 3.98 -0.04 -15.95
CA LYS A 51 5.38 0.24 -15.63
C LYS A 51 5.49 1.48 -14.76
N VAL A 52 6.47 1.49 -13.86
CA VAL A 52 6.77 2.64 -12.99
C VAL A 52 8.08 3.27 -13.45
N SER A 53 8.05 4.58 -13.67
CA SER A 53 9.21 5.35 -14.10
C SER A 53 10.18 5.61 -12.94
N PRO A 54 11.51 5.55 -13.18
CA PRO A 54 12.16 5.26 -14.48
C PRO A 54 12.09 3.77 -14.83
N THR A 55 11.96 3.42 -16.11
CA THR A 55 11.95 2.02 -16.53
C THR A 55 13.38 1.47 -16.63
N TYR A 56 13.59 0.25 -16.16
CA TYR A 56 14.86 -0.47 -16.32
C TYR A 56 14.60 -1.76 -17.10
N GLU A 57 15.34 -1.95 -18.20
CA GLU A 57 15.10 -3.05 -19.15
C GLU A 57 15.16 -4.43 -18.52
N ASN A 58 16.07 -4.64 -17.55
CA ASN A 58 16.25 -5.94 -16.92
C ASN A 58 15.31 -6.20 -15.73
N ASN A 59 14.69 -5.16 -15.16
CA ASN A 59 13.81 -5.31 -14.00
C ASN A 59 12.96 -4.04 -13.77
N SER A 60 11.73 -3.99 -14.30
CA SER A 60 10.83 -2.84 -14.10
C SER A 60 10.27 -2.72 -12.68
N SER A 61 10.31 -3.80 -11.90
CA SER A 61 9.85 -3.82 -10.51
C SER A 61 10.74 -2.99 -9.58
N ILE A 62 12.01 -2.76 -9.95
CA ILE A 62 12.97 -2.02 -9.12
C ILE A 62 12.53 -0.57 -8.85
N SER A 63 11.83 0.05 -9.80
CA SER A 63 11.32 1.42 -9.63
C SER A 63 10.16 1.53 -8.67
N ALA A 64 9.41 0.44 -8.51
CA ALA A 64 8.33 0.34 -7.54
C ALA A 64 8.83 -0.11 -6.15
N PHE A 65 10.04 -0.67 -6.07
CA PHE A 65 10.58 -1.22 -4.82
C PHE A 65 10.49 -0.27 -3.63
N PRO A 66 10.86 1.03 -3.73
CA PRO A 66 10.70 1.96 -2.61
C PRO A 66 9.27 2.01 -2.07
N TYR A 67 8.26 2.04 -2.95
CA TYR A 67 6.86 2.05 -2.55
C TYR A 67 6.45 0.75 -1.86
N LYS A 68 6.97 -0.41 -2.31
CA LYS A 68 6.70 -1.72 -1.70
C LYS A 68 7.17 -1.84 -0.25
N ILE A 69 8.29 -1.20 0.07
CA ILE A 69 8.87 -1.27 1.42
C ILE A 69 8.58 -0.04 2.29
N GLY A 70 8.04 1.05 1.75
CA GLY A 70 7.62 2.22 2.53
C GLY A 70 6.14 2.53 2.43
N TYR A 71 5.67 2.90 1.24
CA TYR A 71 4.28 3.34 1.00
C TYR A 71 3.24 2.29 1.39
N PHE A 72 3.36 1.05 0.90
CA PHE A 72 2.38 -0.01 1.22
C PHE A 72 2.39 -0.39 2.72
N PRO A 73 3.56 -0.59 3.37
CA PRO A 73 3.64 -0.76 4.82
C PRO A 73 3.07 0.40 5.63
N LEU A 74 3.21 1.64 5.14
CA LEU A 74 2.59 2.80 5.75
C LEU A 74 1.06 2.70 5.69
N LEU A 75 0.49 2.37 4.53
CA LEU A 75 -0.96 2.26 4.35
C LEU A 75 -1.55 1.19 5.26
N THR A 76 -0.96 -0.01 5.32
CA THR A 76 -1.45 -1.07 6.19
C THR A 76 -1.30 -0.72 7.67
N SER A 77 -0.20 -0.07 8.06
CA SER A 77 0.01 0.38 9.45
C SER A 77 -0.97 1.46 9.86
N LEU A 78 -1.24 2.46 9.01
CA LEU A 78 -2.23 3.50 9.26
C LEU A 78 -3.65 2.94 9.32
N PHE A 79 -4.00 2.09 8.35
CA PHE A 79 -5.29 1.41 8.33
C PHE A 79 -5.51 0.61 9.61
N GLY A 80 -4.53 -0.19 10.03
CA GLY A 80 -4.56 -0.93 11.29
C GLY A 80 -4.66 -0.03 12.51
N TYR A 81 -3.96 1.10 12.52
CA TYR A 81 -3.95 2.04 13.64
C TYR A 81 -5.33 2.70 13.82
N ILE A 82 -5.95 3.14 12.74
CA ILE A 82 -7.30 3.73 12.79
C ILE A 82 -8.32 2.65 13.12
N ARG A 83 -8.19 1.46 12.52
CA ARG A 83 -9.12 0.35 12.77
C ARG A 83 -9.09 -0.11 14.22
N THR A 84 -7.93 -0.17 14.86
CA THR A 84 -7.81 -0.60 16.27
C THR A 84 -8.43 0.39 17.25
N LYS A 85 -8.48 1.68 16.91
CA LYS A 85 -9.17 2.69 17.71
C LYS A 85 -10.69 2.71 17.54
N GLU A 86 -11.21 2.01 16.54
CA GLU A 86 -12.65 1.88 16.26
C GLU A 86 -13.39 3.22 16.06
N ILE A 87 -12.67 4.27 15.65
CA ILE A 87 -13.21 5.62 15.45
C ILE A 87 -14.13 5.69 14.22
N ILE A 88 -13.84 4.88 13.19
CA ILE A 88 -14.53 4.89 11.90
C ILE A 88 -15.14 3.50 11.65
N LYS A 89 -16.39 3.46 11.15
CA LYS A 89 -17.05 2.22 10.74
C LYS A 89 -16.21 1.48 9.69
N THR A 90 -16.06 0.16 9.85
CA THR A 90 -15.19 -0.65 8.99
C THR A 90 -15.43 -0.47 7.48
N PRO A 91 -16.68 -0.52 6.96
CA PRO A 91 -16.91 -0.35 5.52
C PRO A 91 -16.48 1.03 5.02
N LEU A 92 -16.75 2.08 5.81
CA LEU A 92 -16.34 3.44 5.48
C LEU A 92 -14.81 3.58 5.50
N LEU A 93 -14.11 2.97 6.46
CA LEU A 93 -12.66 3.00 6.53
C LEU A 93 -12.02 2.33 5.31
N ILE A 94 -12.50 1.16 4.90
CA ILE A 94 -12.03 0.46 3.69
C ILE A 94 -12.26 1.33 2.45
N PHE A 95 -13.46 1.91 2.32
CA PHE A 95 -13.80 2.77 1.19
C PHE A 95 -12.90 4.01 1.11
N LEU A 96 -12.69 4.71 2.22
CA LEU A 96 -11.84 5.90 2.29
C LEU A 96 -10.39 5.60 1.90
N PHE A 97 -9.82 4.51 2.43
CA PHE A 97 -8.46 4.10 2.09
C PHE A 97 -8.34 3.67 0.62
N THR A 98 -9.33 2.95 0.11
CA THR A 98 -9.37 2.52 -1.29
C THR A 98 -9.40 3.74 -2.22
N ILE A 99 -10.30 4.69 -1.99
CA ILE A 99 -10.39 5.91 -2.81
C ILE A 99 -9.14 6.75 -2.70
N SER A 100 -8.62 6.96 -1.50
CA SER A 100 -7.42 7.79 -1.29
C SER A 100 -6.21 7.20 -2.00
N THR A 101 -6.03 5.88 -1.92
CA THR A 101 -4.92 5.16 -2.58
C THR A 101 -5.08 5.19 -4.10
N THR A 102 -6.29 4.94 -4.60
CA THR A 102 -6.61 5.04 -6.04
C THR A 102 -6.37 6.45 -6.57
N PHE A 103 -6.74 7.48 -5.80
CA PHE A 103 -6.51 8.87 -6.16
C PHE A 103 -5.02 9.22 -6.21
N LEU A 104 -4.23 8.74 -5.24
CA LEU A 104 -2.76 8.91 -5.27
C LEU A 104 -2.14 8.22 -6.49
N GLU A 105 -2.62 7.04 -6.86
CA GLU A 105 -2.18 6.39 -8.08
C GLU A 105 -2.62 7.15 -9.34
N PHE A 106 -3.84 7.68 -9.38
CA PHE A 106 -4.28 8.53 -10.47
C PHE A 106 -3.35 9.75 -10.65
N LEU A 107 -2.94 10.40 -9.56
CA LEU A 107 -1.94 11.48 -9.62
C LEU A 107 -0.59 10.98 -10.15
N ALA A 108 -0.17 9.77 -9.77
CA ALA A 108 1.06 9.17 -10.28
C ALA A 108 0.97 8.88 -11.79
N VAL A 109 -0.16 8.38 -12.28
CA VAL A 109 -0.42 8.20 -13.72
C VAL A 109 -0.40 9.54 -14.44
N TRP A 110 -1.13 10.54 -13.92
CA TRP A 110 -1.19 11.88 -14.50
C TRP A 110 0.18 12.57 -14.56
N SER A 111 1.04 12.34 -13.56
CA SER A 111 2.41 12.86 -13.53
C SER A 111 3.40 12.10 -14.45
N GLY A 112 2.94 11.08 -15.17
CA GLY A 112 3.81 10.22 -15.98
C GLY A 112 4.74 9.32 -15.15
N LYS A 113 4.42 9.09 -13.87
CA LYS A 113 5.17 8.14 -13.02
C LYS A 113 4.74 6.70 -13.24
N ILE A 114 3.47 6.48 -13.53
CA ILE A 114 2.91 5.17 -13.83
C ILE A 114 2.36 5.22 -15.25
N HIS A 115 2.73 4.24 -16.06
CA HIS A 115 2.23 4.08 -17.41
C HIS A 115 1.42 2.79 -17.46
N TYR A 116 0.18 2.89 -17.92
CA TYR A 116 -0.72 1.75 -18.14
C TYR A 116 -0.68 1.30 -19.60
N PHE A 117 -0.85 0.00 -19.81
CA PHE A 117 -0.83 -0.68 -21.11
C PHE A 117 -1.88 -1.80 -21.13
N ASN A 118 -2.10 -2.39 -22.31
CA ASN A 118 -2.92 -3.60 -22.49
C ASN A 118 -4.32 -3.52 -21.86
N GLY A 119 -4.98 -2.36 -22.00
CA GLY A 119 -6.34 -2.13 -21.50
C GLY A 119 -6.45 -1.90 -19.99
N TRP A 120 -5.33 -1.90 -19.26
CA TRP A 120 -5.32 -1.57 -17.84
C TRP A 120 -5.74 -0.11 -17.60
N ASN A 121 -6.46 0.12 -16.50
CA ASN A 121 -6.99 1.44 -16.18
C ASN A 121 -7.15 1.62 -14.66
N ILE A 122 -7.46 2.86 -14.27
CA ILE A 122 -7.59 3.25 -12.86
C ILE A 122 -8.76 2.55 -12.15
N PHE A 123 -9.78 2.12 -12.88
CA PHE A 123 -10.93 1.42 -12.31
C PHE A 123 -10.59 -0.03 -11.94
N LEU A 124 -9.78 -0.73 -12.74
CA LEU A 124 -9.25 -2.05 -12.37
C LEU A 124 -8.31 -1.96 -11.16
N THR A 125 -7.51 -0.91 -11.12
CA THR A 125 -6.62 -0.58 -10.00
C THR A 125 -7.39 -0.37 -8.69
N PHE A 126 -8.54 0.33 -8.74
CA PHE A 126 -9.43 0.48 -7.59
C PHE A 126 -9.82 -0.87 -6.97
N PHE A 127 -10.12 -1.88 -7.77
CA PHE A 127 -10.46 -3.21 -7.26
C PHE A 127 -9.29 -3.94 -6.60
N ILE A 128 -8.05 -3.75 -7.10
CA ILE A 128 -6.85 -4.29 -6.43
C ILE A 128 -6.72 -3.67 -5.04
N TYR A 129 -6.85 -2.36 -4.92
CA TYR A 129 -6.76 -1.70 -3.62
C TYR A 129 -7.90 -2.10 -2.68
N LEU A 130 -9.12 -2.20 -3.20
CA LEU A 130 -10.26 -2.68 -2.43
C LEU A 130 -10.00 -4.07 -1.86
N ALA A 131 -9.53 -5.00 -2.70
CA ALA A 131 -9.15 -6.34 -2.28
C ALA A 131 -8.03 -6.32 -1.23
N GLY A 132 -7.00 -5.48 -1.41
CA GLY A 132 -5.90 -5.31 -0.45
C GLY A 132 -6.38 -4.86 0.93
N PHE A 133 -7.26 -3.84 1.01
CA PHE A 133 -7.79 -3.36 2.28
C PHE A 133 -8.78 -4.33 2.93
N ILE A 134 -9.56 -5.06 2.14
CA ILE A 134 -10.38 -6.18 2.64
C ILE A 134 -9.48 -7.26 3.26
N GLY A 135 -8.39 -7.64 2.59
CA GLY A 135 -7.40 -8.57 3.11
C GLY A 135 -6.77 -8.09 4.41
N ALA A 136 -6.36 -6.82 4.48
CA ALA A 136 -5.82 -6.22 5.69
C ALA A 136 -6.83 -6.19 6.85
N PHE A 137 -8.11 -5.93 6.56
CA PHE A 137 -9.18 -6.03 7.55
C PHE A 137 -9.31 -7.44 8.12
N PHE A 138 -9.36 -8.47 7.26
CA PHE A 138 -9.44 -9.86 7.72
C PHE A 138 -8.21 -10.26 8.53
N TYR A 139 -7.01 -9.80 8.15
CA TYR A 139 -5.79 -10.01 8.92
C TYR A 139 -5.89 -9.42 10.33
N ILE A 140 -6.32 -8.16 10.47
CA ILE A 140 -6.52 -7.53 11.79
C ILE A 140 -7.58 -8.30 12.61
N LYS A 141 -8.69 -8.71 11.98
CA LYS A 141 -9.74 -9.49 12.63
C LYS A 141 -9.18 -10.82 13.16
N MET A 142 -8.32 -11.48 12.39
CA MET A 142 -7.63 -12.70 12.79
C MET A 142 -6.70 -12.45 13.99
N LEU A 143 -5.85 -11.42 13.92
CA LEU A 143 -4.94 -11.07 15.01
C LEU A 143 -5.67 -10.78 16.34
N LYS A 144 -6.80 -10.07 16.28
CA LYS A 144 -7.66 -9.83 17.45
C LYS A 144 -8.30 -11.14 17.96
N LYS A 145 -8.84 -11.98 17.05
CA LYS A 145 -9.45 -13.27 17.40
C LYS A 145 -8.49 -14.18 18.17
N TYR A 146 -7.23 -14.23 17.75
CA TYR A 146 -6.18 -15.04 18.39
C TYR A 146 -5.40 -14.31 19.49
N LYS A 147 -5.84 -13.10 19.90
CA LYS A 147 -5.22 -12.29 20.96
C LYS A 147 -3.73 -11.96 20.72
N ILE A 148 -3.30 -11.95 19.46
CA ILE A 148 -1.94 -11.53 19.06
C ILE A 148 -1.84 -10.00 19.09
N LEU A 149 -2.93 -9.33 18.71
CA LEU A 149 -3.07 -7.87 18.78
C LEU A 149 -4.17 -7.55 19.81
N VAL A 150 -3.76 -6.98 20.94
CA VAL A 150 -4.62 -6.61 22.08
C VAL A 150 -4.98 -5.13 22.02
#